data_AF-A0A523AP09-F1
#
_entry.id   AF-A0A523AP09-F1
#
_cell.length_a   1.000
_cell.length_b   1.000
_cell.length_c   1.000
_cell.angle_alpha   90.00
_cell.angle_beta   90.00
_cell.angle_gamma   90.00
#
_symmetry.space_group_name_H-M   'P 1'
#
loop_
_entity.id
_entity.type
_entity.pdbx_description
1 polymer ?
#
loop_
_entity_poly.entity_id
_entity_poly.type
_entity_poly.pdbx_seq_one_letter_code
_entity_poly.pdbx_strand_id
1 'polypeptide(L)'
;MPFRVARAILYLLGFAFLFGGFYFLLYSQEMFLNLRGFGVDTSNELVFWKTLTFAYMITISSLSFLIAYNIKAYWRAIPVLILAKLSSSLTGFAFYITSGVDLGAVIFAVDFPLALLLIAIYFWILKVRG
;
A
#
# COMPACT_ATOMS: atom_id res chain seq x y z
N MET A 1 21.99 3.61 -17.74
CA MET A 1 20.51 3.49 -17.60
C MET A 1 20.09 2.40 -16.59
N PRO A 2 20.72 2.27 -15.40
CA PRO A 2 20.56 1.05 -14.61
C PRO A 2 19.20 0.93 -13.91
N PHE A 3 18.51 2.05 -13.61
CA PHE A 3 17.29 2.02 -12.78
C PHE A 3 15.97 1.92 -13.54
N ARG A 4 15.98 1.55 -14.83
CA ARG A 4 14.75 1.52 -15.67
C ARG A 4 13.68 0.61 -15.09
N VAL A 5 14.07 -0.57 -14.60
CA VAL A 5 13.14 -1.57 -14.03
C VAL A 5 12.52 -1.06 -12.73
N ALA A 6 13.31 -0.60 -11.76
CA ALA A 6 12.77 -0.02 -10.52
C ALA A 6 11.85 1.18 -10.78
N ARG A 7 12.21 2.02 -11.76
CA ARG A 7 11.36 3.15 -12.16
C ARG A 7 10.01 2.68 -12.68
N ALA A 8 9.99 1.69 -13.57
CA ALA A 8 8.75 1.12 -14.10
C ALA A 8 7.89 0.52 -12.98
N ILE A 9 8.49 -0.26 -12.08
CA ILE A 9 7.76 -0.86 -10.94
C ILE A 9 7.19 0.22 -10.02
N LEU A 10 7.97 1.23 -9.66
CA LEU A 10 7.50 2.33 -8.81
C LEU A 10 6.40 3.16 -9.47
N TYR A 11 6.46 3.40 -10.79
CA TYR A 11 5.34 4.01 -11.51
C TYR A 11 4.09 3.13 -11.49
N LEU A 12 4.24 1.83 -11.74
CA LEU A 12 3.11 0.88 -11.68
C LEU A 12 2.46 0.85 -10.30
N LEU A 13 3.26 0.80 -9.23
CA LEU A 13 2.78 0.92 -7.86
C LEU A 13 2.08 2.27 -7.64
N GLY A 14 2.70 3.36 -8.09
CA GLY A 14 2.13 4.70 -8.00
C GLY A 14 0.73 4.78 -8.62
N PHE A 15 0.56 4.24 -9.83
CA PHE A 15 -0.74 4.17 -10.50
C PHE A 15 -1.72 3.23 -9.79
N ALA A 16 -1.28 2.04 -9.38
CA ALA A 16 -2.14 1.08 -8.68
C ALA A 16 -2.74 1.69 -7.39
N PHE A 17 -1.92 2.37 -6.58
CA PHE A 17 -2.38 3.05 -5.37
C PHE A 17 -3.19 4.32 -5.66
N LEU A 18 -2.89 5.04 -6.74
CA LEU A 18 -3.70 6.19 -7.16
C LEU A 18 -5.13 5.75 -7.49
N PHE A 19 -5.25 4.78 -8.40
CA PHE A 19 -6.55 4.25 -8.83
C PHE A 19 -7.26 3.52 -7.70
N GLY A 20 -6.53 2.75 -6.89
CA GLY A 20 -7.08 2.12 -5.68
C GLY A 20 -7.63 3.14 -4.69
N GLY A 21 -6.92 4.26 -4.49
CA GLY A 21 -7.38 5.37 -3.65
C GLY A 21 -8.69 5.97 -4.16
N PHE A 22 -8.73 6.37 -5.42
CA PHE A 22 -9.95 6.92 -6.02
C PHE A 22 -11.10 5.91 -6.04
N TYR A 23 -10.83 4.64 -6.32
CA TYR A 23 -11.83 3.58 -6.28
C TYR A 23 -12.41 3.44 -4.87
N PHE A 24 -11.57 3.40 -3.84
CA PHE A 24 -12.03 3.34 -2.45
C PHE A 24 -12.81 4.60 -2.06
N LEU A 25 -12.38 5.78 -2.50
CA LEU A 25 -13.10 7.03 -2.23
C LEU A 25 -14.48 7.08 -2.90
N LEU A 26 -14.65 6.50 -4.09
CA LEU A 26 -15.93 6.55 -4.81
C LEU A 26 -16.87 5.41 -4.44
N TYR A 27 -16.33 4.20 -4.19
CA TYR A 27 -17.10 2.96 -4.03
C TYR A 27 -17.01 2.36 -2.62
N SER A 28 -16.58 3.14 -1.61
CA SER A 28 -16.43 2.66 -0.22
C SER A 28 -17.70 2.01 0.32
N GLN A 29 -18.89 2.56 0.03
CA GLN A 29 -20.14 2.05 0.59
C GLN A 29 -20.46 0.62 0.14
N GLU A 30 -20.22 0.29 -1.13
CA GLU A 30 -20.42 -1.07 -1.65
C GLU A 30 -19.42 -2.06 -1.04
N MET A 31 -18.16 -1.63 -0.85
CA MET A 31 -17.17 -2.44 -0.12
C MET A 31 -17.57 -2.68 1.34
N PHE A 32 -18.00 -1.64 2.06
CA PHE A 32 -18.38 -1.77 3.47
C PHE A 32 -19.70 -2.53 3.67
N LEU A 33 -20.62 -2.48 2.72
CA LEU A 33 -21.83 -3.33 2.72
C LEU A 33 -21.47 -4.82 2.62
N ASN A 34 -20.48 -5.17 1.78
CA ASN A 34 -19.94 -6.54 1.74
C ASN A 34 -19.21 -6.92 3.04
N LEU A 35 -18.67 -5.94 3.78
CA LEU A 35 -18.03 -6.15 5.09
C LEU A 35 -19.01 -6.22 6.27
N ARG A 36 -20.22 -5.67 6.15
CA ARG A 36 -21.28 -5.82 7.17
C ARG A 36 -21.72 -7.28 7.36
N GLY A 37 -21.56 -8.12 6.35
CA GLY A 37 -21.70 -9.58 6.47
C GLY A 37 -20.75 -10.21 7.50
N PHE A 38 -19.72 -9.47 7.92
CA PHE A 38 -18.73 -9.89 8.92
C PHE A 38 -18.87 -9.13 10.27
N GLY A 39 -20.01 -8.46 10.52
CA GLY A 39 -20.34 -7.92 11.85
C GLY A 39 -19.67 -6.60 12.25
N VAL A 40 -19.09 -5.86 11.31
CA VAL A 40 -18.42 -4.57 11.61
C VAL A 40 -19.41 -3.40 11.49
N ASP A 41 -19.85 -2.87 12.63
CA ASP A 41 -20.74 -1.70 12.68
C ASP A 41 -19.94 -0.42 12.40
N THR A 42 -20.20 0.21 11.26
CA THR A 42 -19.32 1.23 10.65
C THR A 42 -20.00 2.56 10.39
N SER A 43 -21.27 2.74 10.77
CA SER A 43 -22.08 3.88 10.30
C SER A 43 -21.50 5.27 10.63
N ASN A 44 -20.93 5.47 11.82
CA ASN A 44 -20.32 6.74 12.22
C ASN A 44 -18.81 6.85 11.93
N GLU A 45 -18.10 5.73 11.78
CA GLU A 45 -16.65 5.73 11.53
C GLU A 45 -16.28 5.60 10.05
N LEU A 46 -17.26 5.30 9.18
CA LEU A 46 -17.05 5.07 7.75
C LEU A 46 -16.30 6.21 7.07
N VAL A 47 -16.70 7.45 7.36
CA VAL A 47 -16.13 8.64 6.72
C VAL A 47 -14.68 8.84 7.16
N PHE A 48 -14.37 8.57 8.43
CA PHE A 48 -13.01 8.62 8.95
C PHE A 48 -12.12 7.58 8.27
N TRP A 49 -12.52 6.31 8.31
CA TRP A 49 -11.75 5.22 7.69
C TRP A 49 -11.59 5.39 6.18
N LYS A 50 -12.64 5.87 5.51
CA LYS A 50 -12.60 6.23 4.09
C LYS A 50 -11.55 7.29 3.77
N THR A 51 -11.58 8.39 4.50
CA THR A 51 -10.69 9.53 4.27
C THR A 51 -9.24 9.16 4.63
N LEU A 52 -9.06 8.40 5.71
CA LEU A 52 -7.75 7.91 6.15
C LEU A 52 -7.12 6.98 5.10
N THR A 53 -7.87 5.98 4.63
CA THR A 53 -7.40 5.05 3.59
C THR A 53 -7.08 5.76 2.29
N PHE A 54 -7.93 6.71 1.87
CA PHE A 54 -7.65 7.54 0.70
C PHE A 54 -6.36 8.33 0.84
N ALA A 55 -6.20 9.08 1.95
CA ALA A 55 -5.00 9.86 2.21
C ALA A 55 -3.73 8.99 2.23
N TYR A 56 -3.81 7.81 2.83
CA TYR A 56 -2.72 6.84 2.86
C TYR A 56 -2.35 6.33 1.46
N MET A 57 -3.33 5.95 0.64
CA MET A 57 -3.10 5.49 -0.74
C MET A 57 -2.52 6.59 -1.64
N ILE A 58 -3.00 7.83 -1.52
CA ILE A 58 -2.45 8.99 -2.24
C ILE A 58 -1.02 9.30 -1.78
N THR A 59 -0.71 9.15 -0.49
CA THR A 59 0.65 9.35 0.03
C THR A 59 1.62 8.32 -0.55
N ILE A 60 1.24 7.04 -0.55
CA ILE A 60 2.04 5.96 -1.17
C ILE A 60 2.23 6.22 -2.67
N SER A 61 1.17 6.63 -3.36
CA SER A 61 1.21 6.94 -4.79
C SER A 61 2.19 8.08 -5.07
N SER A 62 2.09 9.17 -4.32
CA SER A 62 2.94 10.36 -4.46
C SER A 62 4.41 10.05 -4.20
N LEU A 63 4.71 9.29 -3.12
CA LEU A 63 6.06 8.84 -2.83
C LEU A 63 6.60 7.92 -3.93
N SER A 64 5.78 7.01 -4.44
CA SER A 64 6.19 6.10 -5.52
C SER A 64 6.54 6.86 -6.79
N PHE A 65 5.73 7.86 -7.18
CA PHE A 65 6.01 8.72 -8.32
C PHE A 65 7.24 9.61 -8.12
N LEU A 66 7.42 10.18 -6.93
CA LEU A 66 8.59 10.99 -6.59
C LEU A 66 9.88 10.18 -6.72
N ILE A 67 9.89 8.96 -6.17
CA ILE A 67 11.04 8.06 -6.25
C ILE A 67 11.27 7.63 -7.70
N ALA A 68 10.22 7.27 -8.44
CA ALA A 68 10.32 6.86 -9.84
C ALA A 68 10.92 7.97 -10.73
N TYR A 69 10.50 9.22 -10.50
CA TYR A 69 11.00 10.38 -11.23
C TYR A 69 12.53 10.50 -11.11
N ASN A 70 13.07 10.47 -9.88
CA ASN A 70 14.51 10.54 -9.64
C ASN A 70 14.99 9.60 -8.54
N ILE A 71 15.19 8.33 -8.91
CA ILE A 71 15.66 7.27 -8.00
C ILE A 71 16.98 7.64 -7.32
N LYS A 72 17.92 8.27 -8.05
CA LYS A 72 19.24 8.62 -7.49
C LYS A 72 19.12 9.62 -6.33
N ALA A 73 18.19 10.56 -6.42
CA ALA A 73 17.94 11.56 -5.39
C ALA A 73 17.09 11.02 -4.23
N TYR A 74 16.05 10.23 -4.53
CA TYR A 74 14.98 9.93 -3.58
C TYR A 74 14.91 8.49 -3.08
N TRP A 75 15.87 7.62 -3.41
CA TRP A 75 15.88 6.21 -2.94
C TRP A 75 15.75 6.03 -1.41
N ARG A 76 16.17 7.03 -0.62
CA ARG A 76 16.03 7.04 0.84
C ARG A 76 14.58 7.09 1.32
N ALA A 77 13.63 7.38 0.46
CA ALA A 77 12.20 7.33 0.77
C ALA A 77 11.60 5.92 0.58
N ILE A 78 12.29 4.97 -0.08
CA ILE A 78 11.80 3.59 -0.25
C ILE A 78 11.57 2.89 1.10
N PRO A 79 12.43 3.04 2.14
CA PRO A 79 12.14 2.52 3.48
C PRO A 79 10.79 2.95 4.06
N VAL A 80 10.31 4.15 3.73
CA VAL A 80 8.99 4.63 4.17
C VAL A 80 7.88 3.79 3.53
N LEU A 81 8.00 3.47 2.23
CA LEU A 81 7.07 2.58 1.54
C LEU A 81 7.12 1.15 2.08
N ILE A 82 8.30 0.66 2.44
CA ILE A 82 8.49 -0.66 3.06
C ILE A 82 7.77 -0.72 4.40
N LEU A 83 8.01 0.26 5.28
CA LEU A 83 7.38 0.33 6.61
C LEU A 83 5.86 0.45 6.49
N ALA A 84 5.37 1.25 5.54
CA ALA A 84 3.95 1.38 5.27
C ALA A 84 3.32 0.01 4.94
N LYS A 85 3.92 -0.73 3.99
CA LYS A 85 3.43 -2.06 3.58
C LYS A 85 3.57 -3.12 4.67
N LEU A 86 4.69 -3.13 5.40
CA LEU A 86 4.89 -4.03 6.53
C LEU A 86 3.85 -3.79 7.62
N SER A 87 3.61 -2.53 7.99
CA SER A 87 2.60 -2.17 9.00
C SER A 87 1.21 -2.68 8.58
N SER A 88 0.78 -2.39 7.35
CA SER A 88 -0.51 -2.85 6.83
C SER A 88 -0.61 -4.39 6.79
N SER A 89 0.45 -5.09 6.37
CA SER A 89 0.48 -6.55 6.35
C SER A 89 0.38 -7.16 7.76
N LEU A 90 1.14 -6.63 8.73
CA LEU A 90 1.12 -7.11 10.12
C LEU A 90 -0.25 -6.84 10.77
N THR A 91 -0.85 -5.68 10.51
CA THR A 91 -2.21 -5.37 10.97
C THR A 91 -3.22 -6.34 10.36
N GLY A 92 -3.16 -6.60 9.04
CA GLY A 92 -4.04 -7.56 8.37
C GLY A 92 -3.91 -8.99 8.96
N PHE A 93 -2.68 -9.43 9.19
CA PHE A 93 -2.41 -10.74 9.81
C PHE A 93 -2.90 -10.82 11.26
N ALA A 94 -2.67 -9.77 12.06
CA ALA A 94 -3.14 -9.69 13.43
C ALA A 94 -4.68 -9.70 13.50
N PHE A 95 -5.37 -8.99 12.60
CA PHE A 95 -6.83 -9.06 12.49
C PHE A 95 -7.30 -10.46 12.11
N TYR A 96 -6.68 -11.10 11.12
CA TYR A 96 -7.04 -12.47 10.75
C TYR A 96 -6.91 -13.45 11.93
N ILE A 97 -5.81 -13.38 12.69
CA ILE A 97 -5.62 -14.26 13.86
C ILE A 97 -6.62 -13.97 14.97
N THR A 98 -6.91 -12.70 15.24
CA THR A 98 -7.70 -12.29 16.41
C THR A 98 -9.21 -12.32 16.19
N SER A 99 -9.68 -11.97 14.99
CA SER A 99 -11.11 -11.88 14.67
C SER A 99 -11.57 -12.90 13.62
N GLY A 100 -10.66 -13.66 13.00
CA GLY A 100 -11.00 -14.64 11.96
C GLY A 100 -11.49 -14.01 10.66
N VAL A 101 -11.29 -12.70 10.47
CA VAL A 101 -11.77 -11.98 9.29
C VAL A 101 -10.85 -12.27 8.10
N ASP A 102 -11.35 -13.02 7.11
CA ASP A 102 -10.62 -13.41 5.90
C ASP A 102 -10.03 -12.23 5.12
N LEU A 103 -10.68 -11.06 5.20
CA LEU A 103 -10.15 -9.82 4.61
C LEU A 103 -8.73 -9.50 5.14
N GLY A 104 -8.45 -9.78 6.41
CA GLY A 104 -7.13 -9.60 7.01
C GLY A 104 -6.07 -10.49 6.36
N ALA A 105 -6.42 -11.73 6.02
CA ALA A 105 -5.53 -12.65 5.30
C ALA A 105 -5.28 -12.19 3.86
N VAL A 106 -6.29 -11.64 3.18
CA VAL A 106 -6.15 -11.06 1.84
C VAL A 106 -5.22 -9.85 1.88
N ILE A 107 -5.39 -8.95 2.85
CA ILE A 107 -4.50 -7.78 3.04
C ILE A 107 -3.07 -8.25 3.25
N PHE A 108 -2.84 -9.24 4.13
CA PHE A 108 -1.50 -9.80 4.34
C PHE A 108 -0.92 -10.41 3.05
N ALA A 109 -1.69 -11.22 2.34
CA ALA A 109 -1.26 -11.90 1.12
C ALA A 109 -0.92 -10.94 -0.02
N VAL A 110 -1.49 -9.72 -0.04
CA VAL A 110 -1.18 -8.69 -1.04
C VAL A 110 -0.05 -7.77 -0.58
N ASP A 111 -0.12 -7.24 0.64
CA ASP A 111 0.81 -6.22 1.11
C ASP A 111 2.17 -6.79 1.50
N PHE A 112 2.25 -8.04 1.98
CA PHE A 112 3.52 -8.66 2.34
C PHE A 112 4.44 -8.91 1.12
N PRO A 113 3.98 -9.51 0.00
CA PRO A 113 4.79 -9.59 -1.22
C PRO A 113 5.20 -8.22 -1.76
N LEU A 114 4.35 -7.20 -1.66
CA LEU A 114 4.69 -5.84 -2.04
C LEU A 114 5.81 -5.25 -1.16
N ALA A 115 5.78 -5.52 0.15
CA ALA A 115 6.88 -5.13 1.05
C ALA A 115 8.20 -5.82 0.65
N LEU A 116 8.17 -7.12 0.36
CA LEU A 116 9.35 -7.87 -0.10
C LEU A 116 9.89 -7.34 -1.43
N LEU A 117 9.00 -7.01 -2.37
CA LEU A 117 9.38 -6.40 -3.65
C LEU A 117 10.09 -5.06 -3.44
N LEU A 118 9.57 -4.20 -2.55
CA LEU A 118 10.18 -2.91 -2.24
C LEU A 118 11.54 -3.07 -1.55
N ILE A 119 11.68 -4.07 -0.66
CA ILE A 119 12.96 -4.44 -0.04
C ILE A 119 13.97 -4.88 -1.11
N ALA A 120 13.57 -5.74 -2.04
CA ALA A 120 14.42 -6.19 -3.14
C ALA A 120 14.87 -5.01 -4.03
N ILE A 121 13.96 -4.11 -4.36
CA ILE A 121 14.26 -2.88 -5.12
C ILE A 121 15.24 -1.99 -4.36
N TYR A 122 15.04 -1.81 -3.05
CA TYR A 122 15.92 -0.99 -2.21
C TYR A 122 17.36 -1.53 -2.19
N PHE A 123 17.53 -2.83 -1.92
CA PHE A 123 18.85 -3.46 -1.91
C PHE A 123 19.50 -3.45 -3.30
N TRP A 124 18.72 -3.64 -4.36
CA TRP A 124 19.23 -3.54 -5.73
C TRP A 124 19.74 -2.14 -6.04
N ILE A 125 19.01 -1.09 -5.65
CA ILE A 125 19.45 0.30 -5.82
C ILE A 125 20.73 0.59 -5.03
N LEU A 126 20.82 0.10 -3.79
CA LEU A 126 22.03 0.21 -2.96
C LEU A 126 23.24 -0.42 -3.65
N LYS A 127 23.09 -1.66 -4.14
CA LYS A 127 24.16 -2.41 -4.83
C LYS A 127 24.63 -1.73 -6.11
N VAL A 128 23.75 -1.04 -6.83
CA VAL A 128 24.09 -0.34 -8.07
C VAL A 128 24.69 1.05 -7.82
N ARG A 129 24.49 1.64 -6.64
CA ARG A 129 25.03 2.96 -6.25
C ARG A 129 26.40 2.88 -5.58
N GLY A 130 26.67 1.81 -4.82
CA GLY A 130 27.98 1.52 -4.25
C GLY A 130 28.92 0.98 -5.32
#